data_AF-A0A819C230-F1
#
_entry.id   AF-A0A819C230-F1
#
_cell.length_a   1.000
_cell.length_b   1.000
_cell.length_c   1.000
_cell.angle_alpha   90.00
_cell.angle_beta   90.00
_cell.angle_gamma   90.00
#
_symmetry.space_group_name_H-M   'P 1'
#
loop_
_entity.id
_entity.type
_entity.pdbx_description
1 polymer ?
#
loop_
_entity_poly.entity_id
_entity_poly.type
_entity_poly.pdbx_seq_one_letter_code
_entity_poly.pdbx_strand_id
1 'polypeptide(L)'
;MINNLYLLYSAEVGIGIGVTFVWAALNALRIDQQGWLNNLAAVFQIGSTISIVIVLLVVAPTRATAHEVFTSTYNSTGFPFAYVCLIGILSTLFSFSGYEAGAHLSEETRHAGRAGE
;
A
#
# COMPACT_ATOMS: atom_id res chain seq x y z
N MET A 1 28.29 -16.52 -8.68
CA MET A 1 27.26 -15.99 -7.76
C MET A 1 26.91 -14.54 -8.07
N ILE A 2 27.89 -13.66 -8.26
CA ILE A 2 27.70 -12.21 -8.52
C ILE A 2 26.92 -11.91 -9.83
N ASN A 3 27.19 -12.63 -10.93
CA ASN A 3 26.51 -12.39 -12.21
C ASN A 3 25.00 -12.69 -12.19
N ASN A 4 24.53 -13.66 -11.39
CA ASN A 4 23.10 -13.94 -11.24
C ASN A 4 22.39 -12.83 -10.47
N LEU A 5 23.08 -12.18 -9.54
CA LEU A 5 22.50 -11.09 -8.74
C LEU A 5 22.27 -9.84 -9.60
N TYR A 6 23.25 -9.47 -10.45
CA TYR A 6 23.07 -8.37 -11.40
C TYR A 6 22.00 -8.65 -12.45
N LEU A 7 21.87 -9.91 -12.88
CA LEU A 7 20.85 -10.33 -13.84
C LEU A 7 19.44 -10.30 -13.23
N LEU A 8 19.31 -10.60 -11.93
CA LEU A 8 18.07 -10.43 -11.18
C LEU A 8 17.71 -8.93 -11.02
N TYR A 9 18.67 -8.09 -10.61
CA TYR A 9 18.40 -6.64 -10.48
C TYR A 9 18.03 -5.99 -11.81
N SER A 10 18.70 -6.34 -12.91
CA SER A 10 18.36 -5.80 -14.22
C SER A 10 17.00 -6.30 -14.73
N ALA A 11 16.61 -7.54 -14.38
CA ALA A 11 15.29 -8.06 -14.68
C ALA A 11 14.19 -7.31 -13.89
N GLU A 12 14.40 -7.05 -12.59
CA GLU A 12 13.46 -6.26 -11.76
C GLU A 12 13.25 -4.85 -12.34
N VAL A 13 14.34 -4.17 -12.69
CA VAL A 13 14.28 -2.85 -13.31
C VAL A 13 13.59 -2.90 -14.67
N GLY A 14 13.89 -3.92 -15.49
CA GLY A 14 13.25 -4.13 -16.79
C GLY A 14 11.73 -4.33 -16.68
N ILE A 15 11.28 -5.11 -15.69
CA ILE A 15 9.85 -5.32 -15.40
C ILE A 15 9.21 -4.00 -14.97
N GLY A 16 9.85 -3.25 -14.06
CA GLY A 16 9.34 -1.97 -13.58
C GLY A 16 9.14 -0.97 -14.72
N ILE A 17 10.14 -0.81 -15.58
CA ILE A 17 10.07 0.05 -16.77
C ILE A 17 8.92 -0.40 -17.69
N GLY A 18 8.82 -1.71 -17.96
CA GLY A 18 7.75 -2.25 -18.80
C GLY A 18 6.35 -1.94 -18.27
N VAL A 19 6.14 -2.13 -16.97
CA VAL A 19 4.86 -1.82 -16.30
C VAL A 19 4.54 -0.32 -16.41
N THR A 20 5.52 0.57 -16.22
CA THR A 20 5.31 2.02 -16.36
C THR A 20 4.92 2.40 -17.79
N PHE A 21 5.53 1.81 -18.82
CA PHE A 21 5.14 2.07 -20.21
C PHE A 21 3.72 1.60 -20.52
N VAL A 22 3.32 0.43 -20.00
CA VAL A 22 1.94 -0.06 -20.14
C VAL A 22 0.96 0.90 -19.48
N TRP A 23 1.23 1.34 -18.25
CA TRP A 23 0.39 2.31 -17.56
C TRP A 23 0.33 3.66 -18.28
N ALA A 24 1.45 4.16 -18.80
CA ALA A 24 1.48 5.39 -19.58
C ALA A 24 0.62 5.28 -20.84
N ALA A 25 0.67 4.13 -21.53
CA ALA A 25 -0.18 3.87 -22.69
C ALA A 25 -1.67 3.80 -22.31
N LEU A 26 -2.01 3.11 -21.21
CA LEU A 26 -3.40 3.03 -20.73
C LEU A 26 -3.96 4.40 -20.35
N ASN A 27 -3.16 5.27 -19.71
CA ASN A 27 -3.55 6.64 -19.38
C ASN A 27 -3.72 7.53 -20.62
N ALA A 28 -3.09 7.19 -21.74
CA ALA A 28 -3.27 7.89 -23.02
C ALA A 28 -4.53 7.45 -23.79
N LEU A 29 -5.16 6.32 -23.40
CA LEU A 29 -6.40 5.81 -23.99
C LEU A 29 -7.63 6.38 -23.26
N ARG A 30 -8.82 6.18 -23.85
CA ARG A 30 -10.10 6.77 -23.42
C ARG A 30 -10.38 6.65 -21.91
N ILE A 31 -10.77 7.78 -21.31
CA ILE A 31 -11.12 7.99 -19.89
C ILE A 31 -12.17 6.99 -19.37
N ASP A 32 -13.09 6.55 -20.23
CA ASP A 32 -14.20 5.66 -19.92
C ASP A 32 -13.74 4.26 -19.44
N GLN A 33 -12.59 3.77 -19.91
CA GLN A 33 -12.04 2.48 -19.44
C GLN A 33 -11.35 2.58 -18.08
N GLN A 34 -10.78 3.75 -17.77
CA GLN A 34 -10.01 3.98 -16.54
C GLN A 34 -10.90 3.89 -15.29
N GLY A 35 -12.16 4.36 -15.36
CA GLY A 35 -13.09 4.28 -14.24
C GLY A 35 -13.41 2.84 -13.81
N TRP A 36 -13.57 1.93 -14.77
CA TRP A 36 -13.81 0.51 -14.49
C TRP A 36 -12.59 -0.17 -13.85
N LEU A 37 -11.38 0.10 -14.37
CA LEU A 37 -10.14 -0.41 -13.80
C LEU A 37 -9.92 0.09 -12.37
N ASN A 38 -10.20 1.36 -12.11
CA ASN A 38 -10.10 1.95 -10.78
C ASN A 38 -11.07 1.29 -9.77
N ASN A 39 -12.34 1.08 -10.17
CA ASN A 39 -13.31 0.42 -9.30
C ASN A 39 -12.94 -1.03 -9.01
N LEU A 40 -12.46 -1.77 -10.01
CA LEU A 40 -11.98 -3.14 -9.82
C LEU A 40 -10.77 -3.16 -8.88
N ALA A 41 -9.83 -2.23 -9.05
CA ALA A 41 -8.67 -2.10 -8.17
C ALA A 41 -9.08 -1.79 -6.72
N ALA A 42 -10.07 -0.92 -6.50
CA ALA A 42 -10.58 -0.61 -5.17
C ALA A 42 -11.20 -1.85 -4.49
N VAL A 43 -12.03 -2.61 -5.21
CA VAL A 43 -12.62 -3.86 -4.68
C VAL A 43 -11.52 -4.88 -4.38
N PHE A 44 -10.53 -5.02 -5.26
CA PHE A 44 -9.41 -5.92 -5.05
C PHE A 44 -8.55 -5.52 -3.83
N GLN A 45 -8.30 -4.23 -3.63
CA GLN A 45 -7.52 -3.72 -2.50
C GLN A 45 -8.22 -4.01 -1.17
N ILE A 46 -9.53 -3.77 -1.09
CA ILE A 46 -10.33 -4.07 0.11
C ILE A 46 -10.38 -5.59 0.34
N GLY A 47 -10.67 -6.36 -0.70
CA GLY A 47 -10.77 -7.82 -0.62
C GLY A 47 -9.46 -8.49 -0.20
N SER A 48 -8.33 -8.05 -0.76
CA SER A 48 -7.00 -8.58 -0.40
C SER A 48 -6.64 -8.24 1.04
N THR A 49 -6.91 -7.01 1.50
CA THR A 49 -6.66 -6.60 2.89
C THR A 49 -7.45 -7.46 3.87
N ILE A 50 -8.76 -7.65 3.64
CA ILE A 50 -9.61 -8.50 4.48
C ILE A 50 -9.13 -9.96 4.44
N SER A 51 -8.79 -10.46 3.25
CA SER A 51 -8.28 -11.83 3.07
C SER A 51 -7.02 -12.08 3.89
N ILE A 52 -6.04 -11.15 3.86
CA ILE A 52 -4.81 -11.26 4.65
C ILE A 52 -5.13 -11.33 6.15
N VAL A 53 -6.03 -10.48 6.65
CA VAL A 53 -6.44 -10.50 8.06
C VAL A 53 -7.06 -11.84 8.44
N ILE A 54 -7.97 -12.38 7.62
CA ILE A 54 -8.62 -13.67 7.88
C ILE A 54 -7.59 -14.81 7.87
N VAL A 55 -6.72 -14.86 6.86
CA VAL A 55 -5.68 -15.89 6.73
C VAL A 55 -4.77 -15.89 7.95
N LEU A 56 -4.32 -14.72 8.41
CA LEU A 56 -3.49 -14.61 9.61
C LEU A 56 -4.21 -15.11 10.87
N LEU A 57 -5.49 -14.78 11.05
CA LEU A 57 -6.28 -15.21 12.21
C LEU A 57 -6.54 -16.72 12.25
N VAL A 58 -6.67 -17.35 11.08
CA VAL A 58 -6.95 -18.79 10.94
C VAL A 58 -5.66 -19.62 11.05
N VAL A 59 -4.59 -19.18 10.40
CA VAL A 59 -3.35 -19.97 10.27
C VAL A 59 -2.43 -19.83 11.48
N ALA A 60 -2.52 -18.74 12.26
CA ALA A 60 -1.63 -18.51 13.39
C ALA A 60 -1.74 -19.62 14.47
N PRO A 61 -0.69 -20.43 14.69
CA PRO A 61 -0.73 -21.55 15.64
C PRO A 61 -0.67 -21.09 17.11
N THR A 62 -0.07 -19.92 17.36
CA THR A 62 0.05 -19.30 18.69
C THR A 62 -0.30 -17.83 18.59
N ARG A 63 -1.17 -17.35 19.49
CA ARG A 63 -1.61 -15.95 19.55
C ARG A 63 -0.89 -15.25 20.68
N ALA A 64 -0.20 -14.16 20.38
CA ALA A 64 0.38 -13.30 21.42
C ALA A 64 -0.73 -12.71 22.29
N THR A 65 -0.46 -12.56 23.59
CA THR A 65 -1.41 -11.91 24.50
C THR A 65 -1.47 -10.40 24.22
N ALA A 66 -2.61 -9.76 24.52
CA ALA A 66 -2.75 -8.31 24.28
C ALA A 66 -1.65 -7.50 24.99
N HIS A 67 -1.28 -7.91 26.20
CA HIS A 67 -0.18 -7.28 26.93
C HIS A 67 1.13 -7.35 26.13
N GLU A 68 1.51 -8.53 25.67
CA GLU A 68 2.75 -8.74 24.92
C GLU A 68 2.80 -7.96 23.60
N VAL A 69 1.67 -7.84 22.89
CA VAL A 69 1.60 -7.06 21.64
C VAL A 69 1.83 -5.56 21.87
N PHE A 70 1.33 -5.00 22.97
CA PHE A 70 1.45 -3.57 23.25
C PHE A 70 2.69 -3.18 24.06
N THR A 71 3.33 -4.10 24.78
CA THR A 71 4.50 -3.79 25.63
C THR A 71 5.82 -4.25 25.05
N SER A 72 5.83 -5.26 24.18
CA SER A 72 7.06 -5.80 23.62
C SER A 72 7.58 -4.90 22.50
N THR A 73 8.85 -4.51 22.59
CA THR A 73 9.54 -3.75 21.54
C THR A 73 10.74 -4.55 21.06
N TYR A 74 10.95 -4.56 19.75
CA TYR A 74 12.06 -5.27 19.13
C TYR A 74 12.85 -4.31 18.23
N ASN A 75 14.11 -4.04 18.60
CA ASN A 75 15.01 -3.21 17.81
C ASN A 75 16.33 -3.95 17.58
N SER A 76 16.51 -4.49 16.37
CA SER A 76 17.76 -5.15 15.94
C SER A 76 18.58 -4.28 14.97
N THR A 77 18.28 -2.98 14.86
CA THR A 77 18.85 -2.12 13.81
C THR A 77 20.17 -1.44 14.20
N GLY A 78 20.48 -1.37 15.50
CA GLY A 78 21.61 -0.62 16.03
C GLY A 78 21.38 0.90 16.17
N PHE A 79 20.24 1.42 15.71
CA PHE A 79 19.87 2.83 15.87
C PHE A 79 19.11 3.09 17.18
N PRO A 80 19.10 4.34 17.69
CA PRO A 80 18.29 4.72 18.84
C PRO A 80 16.81 4.40 18.63
N PHE A 81 16.14 3.90 19.67
CA PHE A 81 14.75 3.46 19.59
C PHE A 81 13.81 4.54 19.03
N ALA A 82 13.94 5.79 19.48
CA ALA A 82 13.12 6.91 19.00
C ALA A 82 13.28 7.14 17.49
N TYR A 83 14.49 6.98 16.95
CA TYR A 83 14.74 7.12 15.52
C TYR A 83 14.03 6.02 14.72
N VAL A 84 14.14 4.77 15.16
CA VAL A 84 13.46 3.63 14.52
C VAL A 84 11.95 3.81 14.56
N CYS A 85 11.39 4.28 15.68
CA CYS A 85 9.97 4.60 15.78
C CYS A 85 9.54 5.67 14.79
N LEU A 86 10.31 6.77 14.65
CA LEU A 86 9.99 7.84 13.70
C LEU A 86 10.01 7.35 12.25
N ILE A 87 10.98 6.51 11.87
CA ILE A 87 11.04 5.91 10.53
C ILE A 87 9.88 4.93 10.30
N GLY A 88 9.50 4.14 11.31
CA GLY A 88 8.33 3.26 11.25
C GLY A 88 7.02 4.02 11.06
N ILE A 89 6.86 5.14 11.78
CA ILE A 89 5.71 6.03 11.60
C ILE A 89 5.73 6.67 10.21
N LEU A 90 6.90 7.13 9.73
CA LEU A 90 7.04 7.73 8.41
C LEU A 90 6.61 6.79 7.28
N SER A 91 6.96 5.50 7.36
CA SER A 91 6.52 4.49 6.38
C SER A 91 5.00 4.32 6.39
N THR A 92 4.38 4.39 7.56
CA THR A 92 2.92 4.33 7.68
C THR A 92 2.26 5.59 7.12
N LEU A 93 2.80 6.77 7.41
CA LEU A 93 2.31 8.05 6.90
C LEU A 93 2.39 8.15 5.36
N PHE A 94 3.42 7.58 4.74
CA PHE A 94 3.53 7.51 3.29
C PHE A 94 2.31 6.84 2.64
N SER A 95 1.73 5.84 3.30
CA SER A 95 0.51 5.15 2.83
C SER A 95 -0.74 6.05 2.84
N PHE A 96 -0.72 7.16 3.58
CA PHE A 96 -1.83 8.13 3.67
C PHE A 96 -1.66 9.37 2.78
N SER A 97 -0.57 9.46 1.99
CA SER A 97 -0.25 10.64 1.17
C SER A 97 -1.31 11.04 0.12
N GLY A 98 -2.26 10.15 -0.20
CA GLY A 98 -3.33 10.40 -1.18
C GLY A 98 -4.62 11.01 -0.62
N TYR A 99 -4.70 11.30 0.68
CA TYR A 99 -5.96 11.71 1.34
C TYR A 99 -6.54 13.03 0.81
N GLU A 100 -5.69 14.04 0.59
CA GLU A 100 -6.14 15.38 0.16
C GLU A 100 -6.76 15.35 -1.25
N ALA A 101 -6.17 14.59 -2.17
CA ALA A 101 -6.72 14.44 -3.52
C ALA A 101 -8.13 13.84 -3.48
N GLY A 102 -8.35 12.83 -2.64
CA GLY A 102 -9.67 12.23 -2.44
C GLY A 102 -10.68 13.18 -1.80
N ALA A 103 -10.25 13.98 -0.82
CA ALA A 103 -11.10 14.98 -0.18
C ALA A 103 -11.56 16.06 -1.18
N HIS A 104 -10.63 16.61 -1.97
CA HIS A 104 -10.93 17.61 -2.99
C HIS A 104 -11.83 17.05 -4.10
N LEU A 105 -11.55 15.83 -4.58
CA LEU A 105 -12.43 15.12 -5.52
C LEU A 105 -13.85 14.95 -4.97
N SER A 106 -14.00 14.68 -3.67
CA SER A 106 -15.30 14.55 -3.02
C SER A 106 -16.06 15.89 -2.93
N GLU A 107 -15.37 17.00 -2.70
CA GLU A 107 -15.96 18.35 -2.68
C GLU A 107 -16.54 18.76 -4.04
N GLU A 108 -15.94 18.28 -5.13
CA GLU A 108 -16.40 18.54 -6.50
C GLU A 108 -17.54 17.61 -6.96
N THR A 109 -17.92 16.59 -6.16
CA THR A 109 -19.01 15.67 -6.52
C THR A 109 -20.41 16.24 -6.27
N ARG A 110 -21.36 15.74 -7.07
CA ARG A 110 -22.78 16.10 -6.95
C ARG A 110 -23.29 15.65 -5.57
N HIS A 111 -23.62 16.61 -4.70
CA HIS A 111 -24.03 16.43 -3.29
C HIS A 111 -22.91 16.40 -2.23
N ALA A 112 -21.82 17.14 -2.42
CA ALA A 112 -20.75 17.32 -1.43
C ALA A 112 -21.24 17.60 0.02
N GLY A 113 -22.32 18.37 0.19
CA GLY A 113 -22.89 18.67 1.51
C GLY A 113 -23.53 17.49 2.27
N ARG A 114 -23.70 16.31 1.65
CA ARG A 114 -24.18 15.07 2.31
C ARG A 114 -23.07 14.06 2.62
N ALA A 115 -21.89 14.24 2.03
CA ALA A 115 -20.75 13.34 2.19
C ALA A 115 -19.74 13.84 3.25
N GLY A 116 -19.90 15.09 3.72
CA GLY A 116 -19.05 15.72 4.73
C GLY A 116 -19.65 15.80 6.14
N GLU A 117 -20.81 15.16 6.39
CA GLU A 117 -21.44 15.05 7.72
C GLU A 117 -21.26 13.64 8.31
#